data_AF-A0A2S5MFV4-F1
#
_entry.id   AF-A0A2S5MFV4-F1
#
_cell.length_a   1.000
_cell.length_b   1.000
_cell.length_c   1.000
_cell.angle_alpha   90.00
_cell.angle_beta   90.00
_cell.angle_gamma   90.00
#
_symmetry.space_group_name_H-M   'P 1'
#
loop_
_entity.id
_entity.type
_entity.pdbx_description
1 polymer ?
#
loop_
_entity_poly.entity_id
_entity_poly.type
_entity_poly.pdbx_seq_one_letter_code
_entity_poly.pdbx_strand_id
1 'polypeptide(L)' 'MAVAYDPNNIFGKILRGEIPAHKVYEDDVSLAFMDIMPRAEGH' A
#
# COMPACT_ATOMS: atom_id res chain seq x y z
N MET A 1 12.27 -19.55 -13.16
CA MET A 1 10.81 -19.65 -12.95
C MET A 1 10.31 -18.29 -12.49
N ALA A 2 9.20 -17.80 -13.02
CA ALA A 2 8.59 -16.56 -12.52
C ALA A 2 7.93 -16.84 -11.17
N VAL A 3 8.13 -15.95 -10.20
CA VAL A 3 7.43 -16.01 -8.91
C VAL A 3 5.98 -15.59 -9.15
N ALA A 4 5.03 -16.39 -8.68
CA ALA A 4 3.61 -16.06 -8.77
C ALA A 4 3.27 -14.90 -7.82
N TYR A 5 2.21 -14.15 -8.15
CA TYR A 5 1.70 -13.11 -7.27
C TYR A 5 1.18 -13.73 -5.95
N ASP A 6 1.55 -13.14 -4.81
CA ASP A 6 1.01 -13.52 -3.50
C ASP A 6 -0.26 -12.71 -3.20
N PRO A 7 -1.46 -13.33 -3.16
CA PRO A 7 -2.71 -12.63 -2.83
C PRO A 7 -2.76 -12.05 -1.41
N ASN A 8 -1.85 -12.48 -0.52
CA ASN A 8 -1.78 -12.07 0.88
C ASN A 8 -0.74 -10.98 1.16
N ASN A 9 -0.07 -10.43 0.14
CA ASN A 9 0.89 -9.35 0.34
C ASN A 9 0.24 -8.12 1.00
N ILE A 10 1.04 -7.37 1.77
CA ILE A 10 0.55 -6.29 2.63
C ILE A 10 -0.11 -5.14 1.84
N PHE A 11 0.37 -4.82 0.65
CA PHE A 11 -0.22 -3.75 -0.16
C PHE A 11 -1.57 -4.16 -0.72
N GLY A 12 -1.74 -5.42 -1.13
CA GLY A 12 -3.05 -5.97 -1.50
C GLY A 12 -4.07 -5.90 -0.36
N LYS A 13 -3.63 -6.15 0.88
CA LYS A 13 -4.48 -6.01 2.08
C LYS A 13 -4.86 -4.55 2.37
N ILE A 14 -3.93 -3.61 2.17
CA ILE A 14 -4.21 -2.16 2.27
C ILE A 14 -5.25 -1.73 1.24
N LEU A 15 -5.10 -2.16 -0.03
CA LEU A 15 -6.06 -1.83 -1.10
C LEU A 15 -7.47 -2.35 -0.80
N ARG A 16 -7.60 -3.51 -0.14
CA ARG A 16 -8.89 -4.08 0.28
C ARG A 16 -9.42 -3.51 1.61
N GLY A 17 -8.68 -2.64 2.28
CA GLY A 17 -9.06 -2.08 3.58
C GLY A 17 -8.97 -3.06 4.75
N GLU A 18 -8.28 -4.19 4.61
CA GLU A 18 -8.09 -5.18 5.68
C GLU A 18 -7.09 -4.70 6.75
N ILE A 19 -6.16 -3.82 6.35
CA ILE A 19 -5.12 -3.22 7.20
C ILE A 19 -5.18 -1.71 7.00
N PRO A 20 -5.06 -0.89 8.06
CA PRO A 20 -5.13 0.56 7.93
C PRO A 20 -3.90 1.14 7.21
N ALA A 21 -4.10 2.27 6.53
CA ALA A 21 -3.05 3.12 5.97
C ALA A 21 -3.46 4.60 6.08
N HIS A 22 -2.49 5.49 6.26
CA HIS A 22 -2.74 6.93 6.24
C HIS A 22 -2.81 7.41 4.78
N LYS A 23 -3.99 7.33 4.17
CA LYS A 23 -4.22 7.70 2.78
C LYS A 23 -4.09 9.22 2.59
N VAL A 24 -3.34 9.64 1.58
CA VAL A 24 -3.16 11.04 1.20
C VAL A 24 -3.94 11.35 -0.08
N TYR A 25 -4.01 10.38 -1.01
CA TYR A 25 -4.72 10.49 -2.28
C TYR A 25 -5.10 9.11 -2.79
N GLU A 26 -6.25 8.99 -3.45
CA GLU A 26 -6.72 7.75 -4.08
C GLU A 26 -7.57 8.09 -5.31
N ASP A 27 -7.36 7.35 -6.40
CA ASP A 27 -8.15 7.39 -7.62
C ASP A 27 -8.41 5.97 -8.16
N ASP A 28 -8.99 5.86 -9.36
CA ASP A 28 -9.41 4.59 -9.96
C ASP A 28 -8.26 3.61 -10.20
N VAL A 29 -7.00 4.09 -10.26
CA VAL A 29 -5.84 3.26 -10.64
C VAL A 29 -4.68 3.32 -9.64
N SER A 30 -4.74 4.19 -8.64
CA SER A 30 -3.62 4.42 -7.72
C SER A 30 -4.05 4.86 -6.32
N LEU A 31 -3.19 4.56 -5.34
CA LEU A 31 -3.33 4.95 -3.95
C LEU A 31 -1.97 5.45 -3.43
N ALA A 32 -1.94 6.67 -2.90
CA ALA A 32 -0.80 7.23 -2.18
C ALA A 32 -1.10 7.29 -0.67
N PHE A 33 -0.17 6.80 0.14
CA PHE A 33 -0.29 6.73 1.59
C PHE A 33 1.09 6.91 2.23
N MET A 34 1.12 7.32 3.49
CA MET A 34 2.38 7.56 4.22
C MET A 34 3.08 6.24 4.56
N ASP A 35 4.40 6.20 4.41
CA ASP A 35 5.23 5.12 4.92
C ASP A 35 5.23 5.10 6.45
N ILE A 36 5.06 3.92 7.02
CA ILE A 36 5.14 3.69 8.47
C ILE A 36 6.59 3.72 8.98
N MET A 37 7.58 3.53 8.10
CA MET A 37 9.01 3.59 8.37
C MET A 37 9.69 4.68 7.52
N PRO A 38 9.32 5.96 7.71
CA PRO A 38 9.72 7.05 6.83
C PRO A 38 11.24 7.27 6.82
N ARG A 39 11.79 7.55 5.62
CA ARG A 39 13.22 7.91 5.45
C ARG A 39 13.45 9.42 5.49
N ALA A 40 12.40 10.20 5.29
CA ALA A 40 12.34 11.65 5.41
C ALA A 40 10.91 12.08 5.76
N GLU A 41 10.73 13.33 6.15
CA GLU A 41 9.40 13.90 6.39
C GLU A 41 8.55 13.85 5.11
N GLY A 42 7.31 13.38 5.24
CA GLY A 42 6.38 13.23 4.11
C GLY A 42 6.49 11.92 3.33
N HIS A 43 7.40 11.00 3.72
CA HIS A 43 7.43 9.65 3.16
C HIS A 43 6.21 8.83 3.58
#